data_AF-A0A7J6CK60-F1
#
_entry.id   AF-A0A7J6CK60-F1
#
_cell.length_a   1.000
_cell.length_b   1.000
_cell.length_c   1.000
_cell.angle_alpha   90.00
_cell.angle_beta   90.00
_cell.angle_gamma   90.00
#
_symmetry.space_group_name_H-M   'P 1'
#
loop_
_entity.id
_entity.type
_entity.pdbx_description
1 polymer ?
#
loop_
_entity_poly.entity_id
_entity_poly.type
_entity_poly.pdbx_seq_one_letter_code
_entity_poly.pdbx_strand_id
1 'polypeptide(L)'
;MNGTEGPDFYVPMSNATGMVRSPYEYPQYYLASPLAFYCVAAYMFFLIVTCIPVNGLTLYVTVENKKLRTPLNYILLNLAVADLFMVFGGFTTTFYTSLHGYFVLGRAGCNLEGLFATLGGEIALWSLVVMAVERWVVVCKPFSKFRFTQLHATFGVAIAWTMACSCAVPPLLGWSRYIPEGLQCSCGVDYYTLNPETENESFVIYMFVVHFSIPLIIISFCYGRLLCTVKIAAAQQQESETTQRAEREVTRMSSALYNPLIYVFMNKQFRHSMMLILCCGKDPFQDEEEGSSTSKSKTETSSVSSSESSA
;
A
#
# COMPACT_ATOMS: atom_id res chain seq x y z
N MET A 1 1.73 -21.60 -19.63
CA MET A 1 1.46 -20.92 -18.34
C MET A 1 1.98 -19.49 -18.43
N ASN A 2 1.29 -18.53 -17.82
CA ASN A 2 1.70 -17.11 -17.87
C ASN A 2 2.92 -16.81 -16.98
N GLY A 3 3.11 -17.59 -15.92
CA GLY A 3 4.32 -17.59 -15.08
C GLY A 3 4.85 -19.00 -14.85
N THR A 4 5.91 -19.08 -14.04
CA THR A 4 6.59 -20.33 -13.68
C THR A 4 6.60 -20.47 -12.16
N GLU A 5 5.88 -21.48 -11.69
CA GLU A 5 5.77 -21.80 -10.27
C GLU A 5 6.83 -22.83 -9.88
N GLY A 6 7.57 -22.52 -8.81
CA GLY A 6 8.46 -23.42 -8.12
C GLY A 6 7.92 -23.78 -6.73
N PRO A 7 8.60 -24.64 -5.97
CA PRO A 7 8.14 -25.06 -4.64
C PRO A 7 8.03 -23.88 -3.67
N ASP A 8 8.92 -22.88 -3.77
CA ASP A 8 9.03 -21.76 -2.83
C ASP A 8 8.98 -20.38 -3.49
N PHE A 9 8.62 -20.30 -4.78
CA PHE A 9 8.63 -19.04 -5.51
C PHE A 9 7.68 -19.08 -6.71
N TYR A 10 7.34 -17.90 -7.21
CA TYR A 10 6.63 -17.74 -8.48
C TYR A 10 7.30 -16.66 -9.32
N VAL A 11 7.80 -17.03 -10.49
CA VAL A 11 8.39 -16.09 -11.45
C VAL A 11 7.31 -15.66 -12.46
N PRO A 12 7.03 -14.35 -12.63
CA PRO A 12 6.00 -13.86 -13.56
C PRO A 12 6.47 -13.88 -15.02
N MET A 13 7.02 -15.01 -15.48
CA MET A 13 7.47 -15.25 -16.84
C MET A 13 7.27 -16.73 -17.21
N SER A 14 6.82 -16.99 -18.43
CA SER A 14 6.68 -18.36 -18.98
C SER A 14 8.04 -19.02 -19.21
N ASN A 15 8.22 -20.26 -18.76
CA ASN A 15 9.44 -21.06 -19.00
C ASN A 15 9.46 -21.81 -20.35
N ALA A 16 8.70 -21.37 -21.36
CA ALA A 16 8.68 -22.04 -22.67
C ALA A 16 10.06 -22.07 -23.37
N THR A 17 10.92 -21.10 -23.07
CA THR A 17 12.29 -20.99 -23.59
C THR A 17 13.32 -21.79 -22.78
N GLY A 18 12.93 -22.34 -21.62
CA GLY A 18 13.85 -23.00 -20.70
C GLY A 18 14.84 -22.06 -20.01
N MET A 19 14.60 -20.74 -20.00
CA MET A 19 15.49 -19.74 -19.39
C MET A 19 15.20 -19.47 -17.91
N VAL A 20 14.00 -19.76 -17.42
CA VAL A 20 13.58 -19.39 -16.06
C VAL A 20 14.34 -20.24 -15.03
N ARG A 21 14.85 -19.60 -13.98
CA ARG A 21 15.65 -20.21 -12.91
C ARG A 21 15.17 -19.73 -11.55
N SER A 22 15.51 -20.49 -10.51
CA SER A 22 15.18 -20.11 -9.13
C SER A 22 15.74 -18.72 -8.78
N PRO A 23 14.92 -17.80 -8.23
CA PRO A 23 15.36 -16.48 -7.78
C PRO A 23 16.26 -16.56 -6.53
N TYR A 24 16.41 -17.73 -5.92
CA TYR A 24 17.32 -17.94 -4.79
C TYR A 24 18.71 -18.40 -5.22
N GLU A 25 18.87 -18.84 -6.47
CA GLU A 25 20.11 -19.48 -6.93
C GLU A 25 20.76 -18.75 -8.10
N TYR A 26 19.94 -18.13 -8.98
CA TYR A 26 20.44 -17.54 -10.23
C TYR A 26 19.93 -16.12 -10.46
N PRO A 27 20.76 -15.24 -11.07
CA PRO A 27 20.36 -13.91 -11.51
C PRO A 27 19.13 -13.91 -12.44
N GLN A 28 18.26 -12.91 -12.26
CA GLN A 28 16.96 -12.81 -12.91
C GLN A 28 16.97 -11.80 -14.09
N TYR A 29 18.13 -11.59 -14.72
CA TYR A 29 18.31 -10.64 -15.82
C TYR A 29 17.54 -10.97 -17.11
N TYR A 30 16.87 -12.11 -17.16
CA TYR A 30 15.92 -12.42 -18.22
C TYR A 30 14.55 -11.74 -18.03
N LEU A 31 14.23 -11.25 -16.82
CA LEU A 31 13.00 -10.51 -16.53
C LEU A 31 13.09 -9.05 -16.96
N ALA A 32 14.25 -8.43 -16.78
CA ALA A 32 14.52 -7.04 -17.12
C ALA A 32 16.02 -6.83 -17.37
N SER A 33 16.36 -5.71 -18.02
CA SER A 33 17.77 -5.36 -18.25
C SER A 33 18.53 -5.19 -16.91
N PRO A 34 19.83 -5.51 -16.84
CA PRO A 34 20.62 -5.30 -15.63
C PRO A 34 20.57 -3.86 -15.09
N LEU A 35 20.39 -2.87 -15.98
CA LEU A 35 20.21 -1.48 -15.59
C LEU A 35 18.98 -1.28 -14.69
N ALA A 36 17.87 -1.97 -14.94
CA ALA A 36 16.67 -1.86 -14.12
C ALA A 36 16.94 -2.27 -12.66
N PHE A 37 17.70 -3.35 -12.46
CA PHE A 37 18.11 -3.82 -11.13
C PHE A 37 18.99 -2.79 -10.41
N TYR A 38 19.97 -2.19 -11.11
CA TYR A 38 20.79 -1.12 -10.54
C TYR A 38 19.99 0.15 -10.25
N CYS A 39 18.97 0.47 -11.03
CA CYS A 39 18.05 1.57 -10.73
C CYS A 39 17.25 1.30 -9.45
N VAL A 40 16.75 0.07 -9.25
CA VAL A 40 16.09 -0.32 -7.99
C VAL A 40 17.06 -0.24 -6.82
N ALA A 41 18.30 -0.72 -6.97
CA ALA A 41 19.33 -0.59 -5.94
C ALA A 41 19.62 0.88 -5.59
N ALA A 42 19.79 1.75 -6.59
CA ALA A 42 20.01 3.18 -6.36
C ALA A 42 18.82 3.83 -5.65
N TYR A 43 17.59 3.45 -6.00
CA TYR A 43 16.38 3.92 -5.33
C TYR A 43 16.32 3.45 -3.86
N MET A 44 16.58 2.17 -3.59
CA MET A 44 16.60 1.64 -2.22
C MET A 44 17.70 2.31 -1.38
N PHE A 45 18.88 2.54 -1.96
CA PHE A 45 19.94 3.29 -1.29
C PHE A 45 19.53 4.72 -0.94
N PHE A 46 18.86 5.42 -1.86
CA PHE A 46 18.30 6.75 -1.59
C PHE A 46 17.29 6.72 -0.44
N LEU A 47 16.38 5.74 -0.41
CA LEU A 47 15.43 5.57 0.69
C LEU A 47 16.15 5.33 2.02
N ILE A 48 17.16 4.47 2.07
CA ILE A 48 17.93 4.21 3.29
C ILE A 48 18.60 5.49 3.81
N VAL A 49 19.29 6.23 2.93
CA VAL A 49 20.02 7.45 3.29
C VAL A 49 19.09 8.57 3.74
N THR A 50 17.84 8.61 3.28
CA THR A 50 16.88 9.65 3.66
C THR A 50 16.00 9.24 4.85
N CYS A 51 15.52 8.00 4.89
CA CYS A 51 14.64 7.51 5.95
C CYS A 51 15.36 7.41 7.31
N ILE A 52 16.63 6.99 7.37
CA ILE A 52 17.36 6.88 8.65
C ILE A 52 17.46 8.24 9.34
N PRO A 53 17.99 9.31 8.71
CA PRO A 53 18.08 10.61 9.36
C PRO A 53 16.72 11.20 9.73
N VAL A 54 15.72 11.09 8.84
CA VAL A 54 14.39 11.67 9.08
C VAL A 54 13.70 11.01 10.28
N ASN A 55 13.66 9.69 10.32
CA ASN A 55 13.01 8.96 11.41
C ASN A 55 13.86 8.96 12.70
N GLY A 56 15.19 8.88 12.57
CA GLY A 56 16.11 9.03 13.70
C GLY A 56 16.01 10.40 14.37
N LEU A 57 15.94 11.48 13.59
CA LEU A 57 15.77 12.84 14.11
C LEU A 57 14.38 13.02 14.76
N THR A 58 13.34 12.44 14.17
CA THR A 58 11.98 12.46 14.74
C THR A 58 11.95 11.82 16.13
N LEU A 59 12.60 10.66 16.29
CA LEU A 59 12.76 9.99 17.58
C LEU A 59 13.56 10.86 18.56
N TYR A 60 14.74 11.32 18.13
CA TYR A 60 15.64 12.11 18.97
C TYR A 60 14.97 13.39 19.50
N VAL A 61 14.40 14.21 18.60
CA VAL A 61 13.77 15.49 18.95
C VAL A 61 12.59 15.28 19.91
N THR A 62 11.79 14.24 19.70
CA THR A 62 10.60 14.01 20.55
C THR A 62 10.99 13.48 21.93
N VAL A 63 12.04 12.66 22.01
CA VAL A 63 12.58 12.18 23.29
C VAL A 63 13.19 13.34 24.07
N GLU A 64 14.02 14.17 23.46
CA GLU A 64 14.67 15.30 24.14
C GLU A 64 13.65 16.35 24.62
N ASN A 65 12.65 16.67 23.80
CA ASN A 65 11.70 17.73 24.12
C ASN A 65 10.49 17.21 24.90
N LYS A 66 10.51 17.37 26.24
CA LYS A 66 9.39 17.00 27.12
C LYS A 66 8.03 17.59 26.69
N LYS A 67 8.02 18.78 26.09
CA LYS A 67 6.80 19.44 25.56
C LYS A 67 6.15 18.67 24.41
N LEU A 68 6.94 17.89 23.67
CA LEU A 68 6.47 17.05 22.58
C LEU A 68 5.96 15.68 23.05
N ARG A 69 5.94 15.36 24.36
CA ARG A 69 5.47 14.05 24.84
C ARG A 69 3.95 14.02 25.06
N THR A 70 3.21 14.43 24.04
CA THR A 70 1.74 14.45 24.01
C THR A 70 1.21 13.15 23.38
N PRO A 71 -0.03 12.72 23.69
CA PRO A 71 -0.62 11.49 23.12
C PRO A 71 -0.50 11.38 21.59
N LEU A 72 -0.65 12.50 20.87
CA LEU A 72 -0.49 12.58 19.41
C LEU A 72 0.93 12.18 18.97
N ASN A 73 1.94 12.68 19.67
CA ASN A 73 3.33 12.46 19.30
C ASN A 73 3.81 11.04 19.65
N TYR A 74 3.12 10.29 20.52
CA TYR A 74 3.41 8.86 20.72
C TYR A 74 3.15 8.04 19.45
N ILE A 75 2.11 8.37 18.67
CA ILE A 75 1.83 7.66 17.42
C ILE A 75 2.83 8.06 16.33
N LEU A 76 3.27 9.32 16.29
CA LEU A 76 4.35 9.75 15.40
C LEU A 76 5.67 9.04 15.72
N LEU A 77 5.97 8.83 17.01
CA LEU A 77 7.12 8.03 17.41
C LEU A 77 6.97 6.56 16.98
N ASN A 78 5.78 5.98 17.13
CA ASN A 78 5.51 4.62 16.69
C ASN A 78 5.72 4.46 15.18
N LEU A 79 5.29 5.44 14.38
CA LEU A 79 5.52 5.48 12.94
C LEU A 79 7.00 5.57 12.60
N ALA A 80 7.76 6.44 13.29
CA ALA A 80 9.20 6.53 13.08
C ALA A 80 9.94 5.23 13.43
N VAL A 81 9.50 4.51 14.46
CA VAL A 81 10.03 3.17 14.79
C VAL A 81 9.67 2.16 13.71
N ALA A 82 8.43 2.15 13.20
CA ALA A 82 7.99 1.26 12.14
C ALA A 82 8.80 1.45 10.84
N ASP A 83 9.01 2.71 10.45
CA ASP A 83 9.82 3.04 9.28
C ASP A 83 11.27 2.56 9.42
N LEU A 84 11.85 2.66 10.62
CA LEU A 84 13.20 2.14 10.87
C LEU A 84 13.25 0.60 10.77
N PHE A 85 12.20 -0.12 11.18
CA PHE A 85 12.12 -1.57 10.94
C PHE A 85 12.12 -1.90 9.45
N MET A 86 11.34 -1.17 8.64
CA MET A 86 11.34 -1.35 7.18
C MET A 86 12.72 -1.07 6.59
N VAL A 87 13.40 -0.03 7.05
CA VAL A 87 14.73 0.31 6.54
C VAL A 87 15.75 -0.77 6.87
N PHE A 88 15.85 -1.18 8.13
CA PHE A 88 16.90 -2.10 8.58
C PHE A 88 16.68 -3.55 8.15
N GLY A 89 15.43 -3.99 8.03
CA GLY A 89 15.10 -5.36 7.64
C GLY A 89 14.72 -5.52 6.16
N GLY A 90 13.94 -4.57 5.63
CA GLY A 90 13.43 -4.59 4.26
C GLY A 90 14.40 -3.95 3.28
N PHE A 91 14.54 -2.62 3.32
CA PHE A 91 15.24 -1.85 2.29
C PHE A 91 16.72 -2.22 2.17
N THR A 92 17.42 -2.49 3.27
CA THR A 92 18.81 -2.97 3.27
C THR A 92 18.97 -4.30 2.54
N THR A 93 18.05 -5.24 2.77
CA THR A 93 18.03 -6.54 2.09
C THR A 93 17.74 -6.34 0.61
N THR A 94 16.68 -5.59 0.29
CA THR A 94 16.26 -5.34 -1.10
C THR A 94 17.29 -4.54 -1.89
N PHE A 95 18.03 -3.64 -1.25
CA PHE A 95 19.21 -3.00 -1.84
C PHE A 95 20.27 -4.04 -2.22
N TYR A 96 20.62 -4.91 -1.28
CA TYR A 96 21.67 -5.91 -1.47
C TYR A 96 21.33 -6.95 -2.54
N THR A 97 20.10 -7.46 -2.55
CA THR A 97 19.61 -8.41 -3.56
C THR A 97 19.50 -7.76 -4.94
N SER A 98 19.08 -6.50 -5.02
CA SER A 98 19.02 -5.76 -6.28
C SER A 98 20.40 -5.53 -6.91
N LEU A 99 21.46 -5.36 -6.11
CA LEU A 99 22.83 -5.30 -6.62
C LEU A 99 23.29 -6.61 -7.29
N HIS A 100 22.75 -7.75 -6.85
CA HIS A 100 23.10 -9.08 -7.36
C HIS A 100 22.17 -9.55 -8.48
N GLY A 101 20.98 -8.94 -8.61
CA GLY A 101 19.97 -9.29 -9.61
C GLY A 101 19.12 -10.52 -9.26
N TYR A 102 19.18 -11.01 -8.03
CA TYR A 102 18.36 -12.10 -7.50
C TYR A 102 18.40 -12.11 -5.95
N PHE A 103 17.60 -12.95 -5.32
CA PHE A 103 17.47 -13.04 -3.88
C PHE A 103 18.57 -13.91 -3.23
N VAL A 104 19.80 -13.38 -3.21
CA VAL A 104 21.03 -14.07 -2.76
C VAL A 104 21.00 -14.56 -1.31
N LEU A 105 20.17 -13.98 -0.44
CA LEU A 105 20.04 -14.41 0.96
C LEU A 105 19.15 -15.65 1.16
N GLY A 106 18.66 -16.23 0.07
CA GLY A 106 17.82 -17.43 0.08
C GLY A 106 16.48 -17.22 0.80
N ARG A 107 15.81 -18.33 1.10
CA ARG A 107 14.48 -18.34 1.74
C ARG A 107 14.47 -17.66 3.11
N ALA A 108 15.50 -17.88 3.93
CA ALA A 108 15.59 -17.28 5.26
C ALA A 108 15.67 -15.74 5.19
N GLY A 109 16.47 -15.21 4.26
CA GLY A 109 16.52 -13.76 4.02
C GLY A 109 15.20 -13.22 3.48
N CYS A 110 14.50 -13.98 2.63
CA CYS A 110 13.20 -13.59 2.05
C CYS A 110 12.12 -13.48 3.11
N ASN A 111 12.08 -14.45 4.03
CA ASN A 111 11.20 -14.42 5.20
C ASN A 111 11.50 -13.21 6.10
N LEU A 112 12.77 -12.89 6.30
CA LEU A 112 13.18 -11.76 7.14
C LEU A 112 12.81 -10.41 6.51
N GLU A 113 13.09 -10.26 5.21
CA GLU A 113 12.77 -9.07 4.43
C GLU A 113 11.26 -8.84 4.39
N GLY A 114 10.51 -9.87 3.97
CA GLY A 114 9.05 -9.82 3.92
C GLY A 114 8.41 -9.56 5.28
N LEU A 115 8.91 -10.18 6.36
CA LEU A 115 8.45 -9.92 7.73
C LEU A 115 8.61 -8.45 8.11
N PHE A 116 9.80 -7.87 7.95
CA PHE A 116 10.05 -6.50 8.39
C PHE A 116 9.36 -5.46 7.49
N ALA A 117 9.30 -5.71 6.18
CA ALA A 117 8.56 -4.87 5.25
C ALA A 117 7.05 -4.86 5.58
N THR A 118 6.47 -6.04 5.79
CA THR A 118 5.04 -6.19 6.15
C THR A 118 4.76 -5.60 7.53
N LEU A 119 5.57 -5.93 8.54
CA LEU A 119 5.39 -5.47 9.91
C LEU A 119 5.45 -3.94 9.97
N GLY A 120 6.45 -3.32 9.35
CA GLY A 120 6.57 -1.86 9.34
C GLY A 120 5.43 -1.18 8.60
N GLY A 121 5.05 -1.69 7.42
CA GLY A 121 3.91 -1.17 6.66
C GLY A 121 2.58 -1.26 7.42
N GLU A 122 2.35 -2.38 8.11
CA GLU A 122 1.14 -2.59 8.91
C GLU A 122 1.12 -1.75 10.21
N ILE A 123 2.25 -1.62 10.92
CA ILE A 123 2.33 -0.72 12.07
C ILE A 123 2.03 0.71 11.62
N ALA A 124 2.56 1.14 10.46
CA ALA A 124 2.27 2.44 9.88
C ALA A 124 0.78 2.60 9.57
N LEU A 125 0.17 1.64 8.88
CA LEU A 125 -1.26 1.65 8.54
C LEU A 125 -2.15 1.79 9.79
N TRP A 126 -1.96 0.91 10.78
CA TRP A 126 -2.79 0.95 11.99
C TRP A 126 -2.49 2.18 12.86
N SER A 127 -1.28 2.73 12.80
CA SER A 127 -0.97 4.04 13.37
C SER A 127 -1.78 5.17 12.70
N LEU A 128 -1.97 5.13 11.37
CA LEU A 128 -2.84 6.08 10.66
C LEU A 128 -4.30 5.95 11.10
N VAL A 129 -4.80 4.71 11.31
CA VAL A 129 -6.15 4.46 11.83
C VAL A 129 -6.32 5.09 13.21
N VAL A 130 -5.39 4.83 14.13
CA VAL A 130 -5.42 5.40 15.49
C VAL A 130 -5.38 6.93 15.46
N MET A 131 -4.52 7.53 14.62
CA MET A 131 -4.50 8.99 14.45
C MET A 131 -5.81 9.54 13.90
N ALA A 132 -6.46 8.86 12.95
CA ALA A 132 -7.74 9.30 12.40
C ALA A 132 -8.83 9.31 13.48
N VAL A 133 -8.91 8.25 14.29
CA VAL A 133 -9.87 8.14 15.40
C VAL A 133 -9.59 9.19 16.47
N GLU A 134 -8.34 9.38 16.87
CA GLU A 134 -7.93 10.37 17.86
C GLU A 134 -8.33 11.78 17.44
N ARG A 135 -7.96 12.20 16.21
CA ARG A 135 -8.32 13.51 15.66
C ARG A 135 -9.83 13.71 15.57
N TRP A 136 -10.55 12.68 15.17
CA TRP A 136 -12.01 12.75 15.12
C TRP A 136 -12.61 12.97 16.51
N VAL A 137 -12.16 12.22 17.52
CA VAL A 137 -12.68 12.37 18.90
C VAL A 137 -12.33 13.74 19.49
N VAL A 138 -11.07 14.16 19.38
CA VAL A 138 -10.60 15.42 19.98
C VAL A 138 -11.26 16.65 19.35
N VAL A 139 -11.41 16.66 18.02
CA VAL A 139 -11.93 17.83 17.30
C VAL A 139 -13.46 17.83 17.21
N CYS A 140 -14.08 16.67 16.92
CA CYS A 140 -15.51 16.62 16.66
C CYS A 140 -16.35 16.40 17.94
N LYS A 141 -15.72 16.05 19.08
CA LYS A 141 -16.41 15.82 20.36
C LYS A 141 -15.78 16.63 21.52
N PRO A 142 -15.64 17.96 21.40
CA PRO A 142 -14.90 18.78 22.37
C PRO A 142 -15.56 18.89 23.75
N PHE A 143 -16.88 18.65 23.85
CA PHE A 143 -17.63 18.71 25.12
C PHE A 143 -17.98 17.32 25.70
N SER A 144 -17.40 16.25 25.13
CA SER A 144 -17.49 14.96 25.78
C SER A 144 -16.72 14.99 27.11
N LYS A 145 -17.23 14.34 28.17
CA LYS A 145 -16.45 14.11 29.39
C LYS A 145 -15.18 13.27 29.13
N PHE A 146 -15.10 12.66 27.95
CA PHE A 146 -13.96 11.89 27.49
C PHE A 146 -12.81 12.79 27.06
N ARG A 147 -11.65 12.64 27.74
CA ARG A 147 -10.39 13.27 27.34
C ARG A 147 -9.44 12.18 26.86
N PHE A 148 -8.89 12.34 25.66
CA PHE A 148 -7.86 11.44 25.16
C PHE A 148 -6.59 11.61 25.99
N THR A 149 -6.17 10.55 26.68
CA THR A 149 -5.01 10.55 27.60
C THR A 149 -3.87 9.73 27.03
N GLN A 150 -2.70 9.79 27.69
CA GLN A 150 -1.54 8.98 27.33
C GLN A 150 -1.85 7.48 27.38
N LEU A 151 -2.68 7.02 28.32
CA LEU A 151 -3.12 5.63 28.39
C LEU A 151 -3.82 5.17 27.10
N HIS A 152 -4.69 6.02 26.55
CA HIS A 152 -5.40 5.74 25.30
C HIS A 152 -4.43 5.70 24.10
N ALA A 153 -3.42 6.59 24.07
CA ALA A 153 -2.38 6.54 23.04
C ALA A 153 -1.54 5.27 23.12
N THR A 154 -1.09 4.87 24.32
CA THR A 154 -0.34 3.63 24.51
C THR A 154 -1.17 2.41 24.12
N PHE A 155 -2.47 2.40 24.44
CA PHE A 155 -3.38 1.35 23.98
C PHE A 155 -3.49 1.32 22.45
N GLY A 156 -3.59 2.49 21.80
CA GLY A 156 -3.56 2.60 20.34
C GLY A 156 -2.29 2.04 19.70
N VAL A 157 -1.12 2.31 20.30
CA VAL A 157 0.15 1.70 19.88
C VAL A 157 0.09 0.18 20.01
N ALA A 158 -0.39 -0.35 21.14
CA ALA A 158 -0.52 -1.78 21.34
C ALA A 158 -1.45 -2.44 20.31
N ILE A 159 -2.57 -1.79 19.94
CA ILE A 159 -3.44 -2.26 18.84
C ILE A 159 -2.65 -2.30 17.54
N ALA A 160 -1.92 -1.24 17.19
CA ALA A 160 -1.19 -1.18 15.93
C ALA A 160 -0.17 -2.32 15.80
N TRP A 161 0.56 -2.61 16.87
CA TRP A 161 1.49 -3.75 16.90
C TRP A 161 0.78 -5.11 16.84
N THR A 162 -0.32 -5.27 17.57
CA THR A 162 -1.08 -6.54 17.57
C THR A 162 -1.63 -6.83 16.17
N MET A 163 -2.24 -5.83 15.53
CA MET A 163 -2.75 -5.97 14.18
C MET A 163 -1.61 -6.20 13.18
N ALA A 164 -0.49 -5.47 13.29
CA ALA A 164 0.64 -5.70 12.41
C ALA A 164 1.22 -7.12 12.52
N CYS A 165 1.39 -7.62 13.74
CA CYS A 165 1.81 -9.01 13.96
C CYS A 165 0.79 -10.02 13.41
N SER A 166 -0.51 -9.73 13.50
CA SER A 166 -1.56 -10.61 12.95
C SER A 166 -1.52 -10.75 11.42
N CYS A 167 -0.82 -9.86 10.71
CA CYS A 167 -0.58 -9.96 9.26
C CYS A 167 0.85 -10.44 8.96
N ALA A 168 1.86 -9.93 9.65
CA ALA A 168 3.26 -10.21 9.32
C ALA A 168 3.79 -11.57 9.82
N VAL A 169 3.22 -12.11 10.90
CA VAL A 169 3.69 -13.36 11.51
C VAL A 169 3.09 -14.62 10.87
N PRO A 170 1.79 -14.69 10.50
CA PRO A 170 1.21 -15.92 9.96
C PRO A 170 1.93 -16.54 8.75
N PRO A 171 2.46 -15.76 7.77
CA PRO A 171 3.24 -16.32 6.66
C PRO A 171 4.50 -17.09 7.09
N LEU A 172 5.02 -16.82 8.30
CA LEU A 172 6.14 -17.58 8.90
C LEU A 172 5.68 -18.87 9.59
N LEU A 173 4.39 -18.96 9.93
CA LEU A 173 3.78 -20.07 10.66
C LEU A 173 2.98 -21.00 9.74
N GLY A 174 3.02 -20.77 8.42
CA GLY A 174 2.40 -21.62 7.40
C GLY A 174 1.02 -21.15 6.93
N TRP A 175 0.50 -20.01 7.39
CA TRP A 175 -0.69 -19.39 6.80
C TRP A 175 -0.26 -18.28 5.84
N SER A 176 -0.33 -18.58 4.54
CA SER A 176 0.47 -17.96 3.47
C SER A 176 1.98 -18.19 3.64
N ARG A 177 2.79 -17.48 2.85
CA ARG A 177 4.25 -17.53 2.83
C ARG A 177 4.83 -16.27 2.22
N TYR A 178 6.09 -15.97 2.55
CA TYR A 178 6.86 -14.91 1.88
C TYR A 178 7.60 -15.45 0.66
N ILE A 179 7.37 -14.85 -0.51
CA ILE A 179 8.03 -15.23 -1.76
C ILE A 179 8.60 -14.01 -2.50
N PRO A 180 9.59 -14.18 -3.39
CA PRO A 180 10.15 -13.07 -4.14
C PRO A 180 9.13 -12.51 -5.15
N GLU A 181 9.02 -11.19 -5.22
CA GLU A 181 8.01 -10.50 -6.03
C GLU A 181 8.64 -9.55 -7.07
N GLY A 182 7.87 -9.24 -8.12
CA GLY A 182 8.30 -8.36 -9.21
C GLY A 182 9.57 -8.86 -9.91
N LEU A 183 10.65 -8.07 -9.84
CA LEU A 183 11.98 -8.43 -10.36
C LEU A 183 12.69 -9.52 -9.51
N GLN A 184 12.02 -10.05 -8.49
CA GLN A 184 12.51 -11.11 -7.60
C GLN A 184 13.68 -10.66 -6.70
N CYS A 185 13.76 -9.36 -6.41
CA CYS A 185 14.73 -8.78 -5.48
C CYS A 185 14.10 -8.33 -4.15
N SER A 186 12.77 -8.28 -4.06
CA SER A 186 12.01 -8.00 -2.85
C SER A 186 11.15 -9.21 -2.53
N CYS A 187 10.75 -9.39 -1.27
CA CYS A 187 9.83 -10.44 -0.86
C CYS A 187 8.53 -9.86 -0.29
N GLY A 188 7.44 -10.54 -0.60
CA GLY A 188 6.10 -10.15 -0.20
C GLY A 188 5.26 -11.37 0.12
N VAL A 189 4.08 -11.14 0.68
CA VAL A 189 3.07 -12.18 0.90
C VAL A 189 2.73 -12.83 -0.45
N ASP A 190 2.52 -14.13 -0.48
CA ASP A 190 2.13 -14.85 -1.68
C ASP A 190 0.66 -14.57 -2.07
N TYR A 191 0.47 -13.57 -2.91
CA TYR A 191 -0.78 -13.27 -3.61
C TYR A 191 -0.78 -13.76 -5.07
N TYR A 192 0.27 -14.46 -5.51
CA TYR A 192 0.43 -14.92 -6.89
C TYR A 192 -0.12 -16.33 -7.10
N THR A 193 0.13 -17.23 -6.14
CA THR A 193 -0.21 -18.65 -6.27
C THR A 193 -1.41 -19.02 -5.40
N LEU A 194 -2.24 -19.91 -5.92
CA LEU A 194 -3.33 -20.53 -5.18
C LEU A 194 -2.83 -21.86 -4.59
N ASN A 195 -1.95 -21.77 -3.59
CA ASN A 195 -1.41 -22.95 -2.91
C ASN A 195 -2.32 -23.37 -1.75
N PRO A 196 -3.00 -24.54 -1.83
CA PRO A 196 -3.85 -25.03 -0.75
C PRO A 196 -3.05 -25.49 0.47
N GLU A 197 -1.77 -25.85 0.35
CA GLU A 197 -0.96 -26.28 1.50
C GLU A 197 -0.70 -25.13 2.49
N THR A 198 -0.56 -23.91 1.98
CA THR A 198 -0.37 -22.69 2.77
C THR A 198 -1.63 -21.84 2.86
N GLU A 199 -2.76 -22.29 2.28
CA GLU A 199 -4.06 -21.63 2.34
C GLU A 199 -4.02 -20.15 1.88
N ASN A 200 -3.26 -19.87 0.81
CA ASN A 200 -2.99 -18.50 0.33
C ASN A 200 -4.27 -17.69 0.07
N GLU A 201 -5.30 -18.32 -0.53
CA GLU A 201 -6.56 -17.66 -0.85
C GLU A 201 -7.22 -17.06 0.40
N SER A 202 -7.32 -17.84 1.48
CA SER A 202 -7.91 -17.39 2.73
C SER A 202 -7.12 -16.23 3.37
N PHE A 203 -5.79 -16.27 3.29
CA PHE A 203 -4.92 -15.22 3.81
C PHE A 203 -5.06 -13.91 3.02
N VAL A 204 -5.13 -13.99 1.70
CA VAL A 204 -5.31 -12.81 0.84
C VAL A 204 -6.68 -12.17 1.09
N ILE A 205 -7.75 -12.97 1.26
CA ILE A 205 -9.08 -12.47 1.65
C ILE A 205 -9.00 -11.78 3.02
N TYR A 206 -8.33 -12.41 4.00
CA TYR A 206 -8.11 -11.82 5.32
C TYR A 206 -7.39 -10.47 5.24
N MET A 207 -6.28 -10.39 4.50
CA MET A 207 -5.52 -9.16 4.29
C MET A 207 -6.39 -8.08 3.64
N PHE A 208 -7.16 -8.41 2.60
CA PHE A 208 -8.03 -7.46 1.91
C PHE A 208 -9.16 -6.92 2.81
N VAL A 209 -9.78 -7.76 3.64
CA VAL A 209 -10.88 -7.35 4.50
C VAL A 209 -10.35 -6.60 5.73
N VAL A 210 -9.43 -7.21 6.46
CA VAL A 210 -8.98 -6.74 7.78
C VAL A 210 -7.91 -5.66 7.67
N HIS A 211 -6.96 -5.81 6.75
CA HIS A 211 -5.79 -4.94 6.64
C HIS A 211 -5.90 -3.92 5.49
N PHE A 212 -7.00 -3.92 4.75
CA PHE A 212 -7.26 -2.89 3.75
C PHE A 212 -8.65 -2.26 3.93
N SER A 213 -9.72 -3.04 3.81
CA SER A 213 -11.09 -2.51 3.79
C SER A 213 -11.50 -1.86 5.11
N ILE A 214 -11.25 -2.51 6.26
CA ILE A 214 -11.59 -1.96 7.58
C ILE A 214 -10.81 -0.66 7.88
N PRO A 215 -9.46 -0.62 7.80
CA PRO A 215 -8.69 0.61 7.97
C PRO A 215 -9.18 1.74 7.08
N LEU A 216 -9.46 1.44 5.82
CA LEU A 216 -9.91 2.41 4.84
C LEU A 216 -11.27 3.03 5.23
N ILE A 217 -12.24 2.20 5.60
CA ILE A 217 -13.56 2.65 6.05
C ILE A 217 -13.44 3.55 7.28
N ILE A 218 -12.64 3.14 8.27
CA ILE A 218 -12.45 3.91 9.51
C ILE A 218 -11.80 5.26 9.21
N ILE A 219 -10.70 5.28 8.45
CA ILE A 219 -9.96 6.49 8.12
C ILE A 219 -10.85 7.45 7.31
N SER A 220 -11.56 6.95 6.29
CA SER A 220 -12.50 7.75 5.50
C SER A 220 -13.63 8.32 6.36
N PHE A 221 -14.24 7.53 7.23
CA PHE A 221 -15.27 8.01 8.15
C PHE A 221 -14.75 9.12 9.06
N CYS A 222 -13.61 8.90 9.72
CA CYS A 222 -13.02 9.85 10.65
C CYS A 222 -12.64 11.17 9.97
N TYR A 223 -11.91 11.11 8.84
CA TYR A 223 -11.52 12.32 8.11
C TYR A 223 -12.72 13.01 7.44
N GLY A 224 -13.73 12.27 6.98
CA GLY A 224 -14.98 12.85 6.47
C GLY A 224 -15.69 13.68 7.53
N ARG A 225 -15.87 13.13 8.75
CA ARG A 225 -16.49 13.86 9.87
C ARG A 225 -15.63 15.04 10.35
N LEU A 226 -14.31 14.87 10.37
CA LEU A 226 -13.36 15.93 10.71
C LEU A 226 -13.48 17.10 9.74
N LEU A 227 -13.46 16.85 8.44
CA LEU A 227 -13.63 17.87 7.40
C LEU A 227 -14.95 18.62 7.53
N CYS A 228 -16.07 17.90 7.68
CA CYS A 228 -17.37 18.54 7.84
C CYS A 228 -17.36 19.49 9.03
N THR A 229 -16.80 19.06 10.16
CA THR A 229 -16.75 19.86 11.40
C THR A 229 -15.89 21.11 11.22
N VAL A 230 -14.69 20.97 10.65
CA VAL A 230 -13.76 22.10 10.45
C VAL A 230 -14.31 23.08 9.42
N LYS A 231 -14.98 22.62 8.36
CA LYS A 231 -15.62 23.50 7.37
C LYS A 231 -16.78 24.30 7.97
N ILE A 232 -17.61 23.68 8.82
CA ILE A 232 -18.68 24.40 9.53
C ILE A 232 -18.07 25.48 10.44
N ALA A 233 -17.03 25.13 11.20
CA ALA A 233 -16.35 26.09 12.07
C ALA A 233 -15.72 27.25 11.29
N ALA A 234 -15.05 26.97 10.17
CA ALA A 234 -14.46 28.00 9.29
C ALA A 234 -15.53 28.90 8.65
N ALA A 235 -16.71 28.35 8.32
CA ALA A 235 -17.83 29.14 7.82
C ALA A 235 -18.44 30.07 8.87
N GLN A 236 -18.42 29.67 10.15
CA GLN A 236 -18.88 30.51 11.27
C GLN A 236 -17.86 31.59 11.65
N GLN A 237 -16.56 31.32 11.47
CA GLN A 237 -15.46 32.22 11.83
C GLN A 237 -14.65 32.65 10.61
N GLN A 238 -15.30 33.34 9.66
CA GLN A 238 -14.66 33.77 8.42
C GLN A 238 -13.50 34.74 8.63
N GLU A 239 -13.54 35.56 9.68
CA GLU A 239 -12.48 36.53 9.99
C GLU A 239 -11.23 35.90 10.64
N SER A 240 -11.31 34.64 11.08
CA SER A 240 -10.19 33.97 11.75
C SER A 240 -9.25 33.31 10.75
N GLU A 241 -8.11 33.94 10.48
CA GLU A 241 -7.06 33.37 9.62
C GLU A 241 -6.55 32.00 10.11
N THR A 242 -6.43 31.83 11.43
CA THR A 242 -5.99 30.58 12.04
C THR A 242 -6.95 29.43 11.76
N THR A 243 -8.27 29.69 11.81
CA THR A 243 -9.31 28.69 11.54
C THR A 243 -9.36 28.34 10.05
N GLN A 244 -9.24 29.34 9.17
CA GLN A 244 -9.15 29.13 7.72
C GLN A 244 -7.91 28.32 7.32
N ARG A 245 -6.76 28.58 7.96
CA ARG A 245 -5.54 27.80 7.72
C ARG A 245 -5.71 26.34 8.15
N ALA A 246 -6.31 26.10 9.32
CA ALA A 246 -6.59 24.75 9.80
C ALA A 246 -7.52 23.99 8.84
N GLU A 247 -8.56 24.65 8.29
CA GLU A 247 -9.42 24.07 7.26
C GLU A 247 -8.64 23.63 6.03
N ARG A 248 -7.78 24.52 5.48
CA ARG A 248 -6.99 24.20 4.29
C ARG A 248 -6.03 23.05 4.52
N GLU A 249 -5.39 23.00 5.69
CA GLU A 249 -4.47 21.92 6.07
C GLU A 249 -5.21 20.58 6.16
N VAL A 250 -6.37 20.52 6.81
CA VAL A 250 -7.19 19.31 6.93
C VAL A 250 -7.78 18.88 5.59
N THR A 251 -8.25 19.83 4.77
CA THR A 251 -8.74 19.58 3.41
C THR A 251 -7.64 18.99 2.53
N ARG A 252 -6.40 19.50 2.61
CA ARG A 252 -5.25 18.94 1.90
C ARG A 252 -4.88 17.53 2.38
N MET A 253 -4.88 17.28 3.69
CA MET A 253 -4.61 15.94 4.22
C MET A 253 -5.66 14.92 3.76
N SER A 254 -6.92 15.34 3.73
CA SER A 254 -8.03 14.46 3.37
C SER A 254 -8.12 14.23 1.86
N SER A 255 -7.75 15.21 1.02
CA SER A 255 -7.69 15.01 -0.44
C SER A 255 -6.64 13.97 -0.82
N ALA A 256 -5.52 13.90 -0.10
CA ALA A 256 -4.52 12.84 -0.28
C ALA A 256 -5.08 11.43 -0.01
N LEU A 257 -6.12 11.31 0.81
CA LEU A 257 -6.85 10.05 1.06
C LEU A 257 -7.87 9.76 -0.04
N TYR A 258 -8.72 10.73 -0.38
CA TYR A 258 -9.83 10.52 -1.29
C TYR A 258 -9.40 10.41 -2.76
N ASN A 259 -8.33 11.08 -3.18
CA ASN A 259 -7.90 11.05 -4.57
C ASN A 259 -7.52 9.61 -5.02
N PRO A 260 -6.64 8.87 -4.31
CA PRO A 260 -6.37 7.47 -4.64
C PRO A 260 -7.63 6.59 -4.60
N LEU A 261 -8.51 6.80 -3.61
CA LEU A 261 -9.77 6.07 -3.51
C LEU A 261 -10.66 6.28 -4.74
N ILE A 262 -10.81 7.52 -5.16
CA ILE A 262 -11.55 7.89 -6.37
C ILE A 262 -10.92 7.17 -7.57
N TYR A 263 -9.60 7.17 -7.74
CA TYR A 263 -8.96 6.43 -8.83
C TYR A 263 -9.18 4.92 -8.77
N VAL A 264 -9.09 4.32 -7.57
CA VAL A 264 -9.32 2.88 -7.36
C VAL A 264 -10.77 2.51 -7.68
N PHE A 265 -11.74 3.27 -7.17
CA PHE A 265 -13.17 3.06 -7.47
C PHE A 265 -13.56 3.49 -8.89
N MET A 266 -12.79 4.35 -9.55
CA MET A 266 -13.01 4.70 -10.96
C MET A 266 -12.34 3.70 -11.91
N ASN A 267 -11.35 2.92 -11.45
CA ASN A 267 -10.72 1.90 -12.27
C ASN A 267 -11.71 0.74 -12.54
N LYS A 268 -12.05 0.55 -13.82
CA LYS A 268 -13.07 -0.43 -14.26
C LYS A 268 -12.65 -1.87 -13.92
N GLN A 269 -11.36 -2.19 -13.98
CA GLN A 269 -10.84 -3.52 -13.61
C GLN A 269 -10.88 -3.78 -12.10
N PHE A 270 -10.52 -2.78 -11.29
CA PHE A 270 -10.54 -2.95 -9.83
C PHE A 270 -11.97 -3.07 -9.29
N ARG A 271 -12.91 -2.29 -9.83
CA ARG A 271 -14.34 -2.45 -9.54
C ARG A 271 -14.85 -3.84 -9.83
N HIS A 272 -14.48 -4.42 -10.98
CA HIS A 272 -14.92 -5.74 -11.41
C HIS A 272 -14.41 -6.85 -10.46
N SER A 273 -13.11 -6.86 -10.16
CA SER A 273 -12.52 -7.82 -9.22
C SER A 273 -13.05 -7.66 -7.79
N MET A 274 -13.24 -6.43 -7.32
CA MET A 274 -13.79 -6.17 -5.98
C MET A 274 -15.26 -6.61 -5.87
N MET A 275 -16.07 -6.38 -6.89
CA MET A 275 -17.47 -6.84 -6.95
C MET A 275 -17.57 -8.37 -7.04
N LEU A 276 -16.69 -9.02 -7.80
CA LEU A 276 -16.59 -10.49 -7.86
C LEU A 276 -16.27 -11.11 -6.49
N ILE A 277 -15.37 -10.49 -5.72
CA ILE A 277 -15.00 -10.93 -4.36
C ILE A 277 -16.15 -10.69 -3.37
N LEU A 278 -16.80 -9.52 -3.41
CA LEU A 278 -17.88 -9.17 -2.47
C LEU A 278 -19.22 -9.87 -2.78
N CYS A 279 -19.46 -10.27 -4.02
CA CYS A 279 -20.71 -10.92 -4.45
C CYS A 279 -20.56 -12.42 -4.71
N CYS A 280 -19.52 -13.08 -4.17
CA CYS A 280 -19.27 -14.52 -4.32
C CYS A 280 -19.38 -14.98 -5.80
N GLY A 281 -18.76 -14.24 -6.72
CA GLY A 281 -18.69 -14.61 -8.14
C GLY A 281 -19.92 -14.25 -9.00
N LYS A 282 -20.90 -13.50 -8.49
CA LYS A 282 -21.99 -12.95 -9.33
C LYS A 282 -21.64 -11.54 -9.80
N ASP A 283 -21.44 -11.40 -11.11
CA ASP A 283 -21.23 -10.12 -11.77
C ASP A 283 -22.59 -9.46 -12.08
N PRO A 284 -22.95 -8.33 -11.46
CA PRO A 284 -24.24 -7.67 -11.68
C PRO A 284 -24.28 -6.81 -12.95
N PHE A 285 -23.19 -6.76 -13.73
CA PHE A 285 -23.08 -5.92 -14.94
C PHE A 285 -22.93 -6.71 -16.24
N GLN A 286 -23.08 -8.04 -16.22
CA GLN A 286 -22.97 -8.86 -17.43
C GLN A 286 -24.10 -8.62 -18.44
N ASP A 287 -25.19 -7.96 -18.03
CA ASP A 287 -26.37 -7.71 -18.87
C ASP A 287 -26.29 -6.42 -19.72
N GLU A 288 -25.24 -5.59 -19.61
CA GLU A 288 -25.14 -4.34 -20.40
C GLU A 288 -24.34 -4.45 -21.72
N GLU A 289 -23.47 -5.45 -21.89
CA GLU A 289 -22.62 -5.55 -23.11
C GLU A 289 -23.30 -6.24 -24.31
N GLU A 290 -24.39 -6.99 -24.13
CA GLU A 290 -25.12 -7.62 -25.25
C GLU A 290 -26.03 -6.65 -26.03
N GLY A 291 -26.34 -5.46 -25.49
CA GLY A 291 -27.30 -4.52 -26.09
C GLY A 291 -26.78 -3.65 -27.24
N SER A 292 -25.47 -3.61 -27.52
CA SER A 292 -24.89 -2.64 -28.47
C SER A 292 -24.58 -3.21 -29.86
N SER A 293 -24.74 -4.52 -30.08
CA SER A 293 -24.33 -5.19 -31.32
C SER A 293 -25.42 -5.26 -32.39
N THR A 294 -26.25 -4.22 -32.61
CA THR A 294 -27.05 -4.13 -33.85
C THR A 294 -27.36 -2.69 -34.27
N SER A 295 -26.40 -2.04 -34.94
CA SER A 295 -26.73 -1.07 -36.00
C SER A 295 -25.54 -0.90 -36.95
N LYS A 296 -25.59 -1.60 -38.10
CA LYS A 296 -24.70 -1.35 -39.24
C LYS A 296 -25.25 -0.14 -40.00
N SER A 297 -24.49 0.95 -40.09
CA SER A 297 -24.67 1.95 -41.14
C SER A 297 -23.46 1.95 -42.08
N LYS A 298 -23.75 1.79 -43.37
CA LYS A 298 -22.83 1.80 -44.51
C LYS A 298 -22.21 3.21 -44.67
N THR A 299 -20.93 3.28 -45.03
CA THR A 299 -20.30 4.51 -45.55
C THR A 299 -19.84 4.25 -46.99
N GLU A 300 -20.33 5.10 -47.90
CA GLU A 300 -20.01 5.11 -49.33
C GLU A 300 -18.58 5.62 -49.59
N THR A 301 -17.92 5.00 -50.57
CA THR A 301 -16.66 5.43 -51.18
C THR A 301 -16.90 6.49 -52.24
N SER A 302 -16.16 7.61 -52.19
CA SER A 302 -15.99 8.52 -53.32
C SER A 302 -14.51 8.86 -53.54
N SER A 303 -14.01 8.47 -54.70
CA SER A 303 -12.69 8.71 -55.29
C SER A 303 -12.43 10.17 -55.63
N VAL A 304 -11.18 10.64 -55.52
CA VAL A 304 -10.71 11.85 -56.21
C VAL A 304 -9.38 11.57 -56.91
N SER A 305 -9.33 11.95 -58.19
CA SER A 305 -8.28 11.72 -59.17
C SER A 305 -7.09 12.66 -59.02
N SER A 306 -5.92 12.15 -59.40
CA SER A 306 -4.68 12.86 -59.72
C SER A 306 -4.79 13.73 -60.98
N SER A 307 -4.16 14.91 -60.95
CA SER A 307 -3.80 15.68 -62.14
C SER A 307 -2.47 16.42 -61.92
N GLU A 308 -1.58 16.24 -62.91
CA GLU A 308 -0.18 16.69 -63.01
C GLU A 308 0.02 18.19 -63.36
N SER A 309 1.31 18.56 -63.35
CA SER A 309 2.01 19.65 -64.07
C SER A 309 2.27 20.91 -63.22
N SER A 310 3.44 21.59 -63.23
CA SER A 310 4.53 21.70 -64.21
C SER A 310 5.83 22.24 -63.58
N ALA A 311 6.93 22.12 -64.36
CA ALA A 311 8.26 22.77 -64.30
C ALA A 311 9.40 22.00 -63.59
#